data_AF-E3N5K4-F1
#
_entry.id   AF-E3N5K4-F1
#
_cell.length_a   1.000
_cell.length_b   1.000
_cell.length_c   1.000
_cell.angle_alpha   90.00
_cell.angle_beta   90.00
_cell.angle_gamma   90.00
#
_symmetry.space_group_name_H-M   'P 1'
#
loop_
_entity.id
_entity.type
_entity.pdbx_description
1 polymer ?
#
loop_
_entity_poly.entity_id
_entity_poly.type
_entity_poly.pdbx_seq_one_letter_code
_entity_poly.pdbx_strand_id
1 'polypeptide(L)'
;MAQKFDGYGVFGWLGYPIIPGILYFSSFYLYCQPDGYSDDFVRQEMLSNYELAIGEVPRFVIVSYNADGTLRWKNMLFLAQGVAVIGLHYLVIIYFGLQMHFHMKLKLKDYSATYQRLQKQFFRALVVQTMAPTLMFVIPAGIVFMGPLISPIFGISISLQTGWLCSMISVYPPFDSIAFMMIVTEYKKIIKEHIAYLFTPPETVGTVSEMTDARGAKPIRN
;
A
#
# COMPACT_ATOMS: atom_id res chain seq x y z
N MET A 1 26.26 6.02 8.23
CA MET A 1 24.93 5.44 7.92
C MET A 1 24.89 4.68 6.59
N ALA A 2 25.66 5.06 5.56
CA ALA A 2 25.70 4.33 4.29
C ALA A 2 26.18 2.86 4.39
N GLN A 3 27.09 2.55 5.33
CA GLN A 3 27.59 1.18 5.54
C GLN A 3 26.53 0.16 6.03
N LYS A 4 25.38 0.61 6.56
CA LYS A 4 24.33 -0.32 7.04
C LYS A 4 23.40 -0.81 5.92
N PHE A 5 23.57 -0.28 4.71
CA PHE A 5 22.75 -0.54 3.53
C PHE A 5 23.56 -1.11 2.36
N ASP A 6 24.85 -1.41 2.55
CA ASP A 6 25.70 -1.94 1.49
C ASP A 6 25.87 -3.47 1.63
N GLY A 7 25.94 -4.16 0.49
CA GLY A 7 26.08 -5.62 0.43
C GLY A 7 24.90 -6.41 1.03
N TYR A 8 25.19 -7.37 1.91
CA TYR A 8 24.21 -8.31 2.46
C TYR A 8 23.18 -7.69 3.44
N GLY A 9 23.38 -6.44 3.88
CA GLY A 9 22.46 -5.74 4.80
C GLY A 9 21.07 -5.52 4.22
N VAL A 10 20.94 -5.43 2.90
CA VAL A 10 19.65 -5.28 2.18
C VAL A 10 18.74 -6.48 2.40
N PHE A 11 19.28 -7.71 2.42
CA PHE A 11 18.50 -8.92 2.66
C PHE A 11 17.95 -8.96 4.09
N GLY A 12 18.70 -8.44 5.08
CA GLY A 12 18.22 -8.30 6.44
C GLY A 12 17.03 -7.35 6.56
N TRP A 13 17.05 -6.23 5.83
CA TRP A 13 15.94 -5.28 5.77
C TRP A 13 14.72 -5.82 5.00
N LEU A 14 14.95 -6.63 3.96
CA LEU A 14 13.87 -7.34 3.25
C LEU A 14 13.20 -8.40 4.12
N GLY A 15 13.93 -9.00 5.05
CA GLY A 15 13.41 -9.98 6.02
C GLY A 15 12.65 -9.36 7.19
N TYR A 16 12.89 -8.09 7.52
CA TYR A 16 12.20 -7.38 8.61
C TYR A 16 10.66 -7.48 8.55
N PRO A 17 9.97 -7.22 7.43
CA PRO A 17 8.50 -7.31 7.35
C PRO A 17 7.96 -8.74 7.50
N ILE A 18 8.80 -9.78 7.33
CA ILE A 18 8.38 -11.17 7.48
C ILE A 18 8.09 -11.49 8.95
N ILE A 19 8.85 -10.93 9.89
CA ILE A 19 8.71 -11.18 11.33
C ILE A 19 7.33 -10.78 11.87
N PRO A 20 6.85 -9.53 11.71
CA PRO A 20 5.50 -9.17 12.15
C PRO A 20 4.43 -9.94 11.38
N GLY A 21 4.68 -10.30 10.11
CA GLY A 21 3.78 -11.15 9.33
C GLY A 21 3.59 -12.54 9.95
N ILE A 22 4.69 -13.23 10.29
CA ILE A 22 4.66 -14.55 10.94
C ILE A 22 4.00 -14.45 12.32
N LEU A 23 4.35 -13.43 13.12
CA LEU A 23 3.74 -13.23 14.44
C LEU A 23 2.22 -13.02 14.34
N TYR A 24 1.78 -12.20 13.38
CA TYR A 24 0.35 -11.94 13.18
C TYR A 24 -0.38 -13.17 12.66
N PHE A 25 0.18 -13.86 11.65
CA PHE A 25 -0.39 -15.08 11.10
C PHE A 25 -0.49 -16.20 12.15
N SER A 26 0.57 -16.40 12.93
CA SER A 26 0.59 -17.43 13.99
C SER A 26 -0.47 -17.17 15.04
N SER A 27 -0.60 -15.91 15.49
CA SER A 27 -1.66 -15.53 16.42
C SER A 27 -3.05 -15.68 15.84
N PHE A 28 -3.25 -15.27 14.58
CA PHE A 28 -4.53 -15.44 13.89
C PHE A 28 -4.92 -16.92 13.80
N TYR A 29 -3.97 -17.76 13.39
CA TYR A 29 -4.18 -19.20 13.27
C TYR A 29 -4.45 -19.86 14.62
N LEU A 30 -3.79 -19.46 15.71
CA LEU A 30 -3.98 -20.09 17.02
C LEU A 30 -5.23 -19.58 17.76
N TYR A 31 -5.60 -18.32 17.57
CA TYR A 31 -6.66 -17.68 18.35
C TYR A 31 -8.01 -17.61 17.64
N CYS A 32 -8.05 -17.60 16.31
CA CYS A 32 -9.30 -17.45 15.54
C CYS A 32 -9.82 -18.74 14.90
N GLN A 33 -9.39 -19.91 15.40
CA GLN A 33 -9.93 -21.20 14.96
C GLN A 33 -11.45 -21.25 15.19
N PRO A 34 -12.23 -21.73 14.20
CA PRO A 34 -13.66 -21.88 14.34
C PRO A 34 -14.01 -22.96 15.36
N ASP A 35 -15.13 -22.77 16.06
CA ASP A 35 -15.78 -23.78 16.87
C ASP A 35 -17.27 -23.84 16.53
N GLY A 36 -17.98 -24.83 17.06
CA GLY A 36 -19.39 -25.05 16.73
C GLY A 36 -20.27 -23.81 16.96
N TYR A 37 -20.03 -23.07 18.04
CA TYR A 37 -20.76 -21.84 18.33
C TYR A 37 -20.44 -20.71 17.34
N SER A 38 -19.16 -20.50 17.04
CA SER A 38 -18.74 -19.45 16.10
C SER A 38 -19.25 -19.73 14.69
N ASP A 39 -19.32 -21.02 14.30
CA ASP A 39 -19.92 -21.46 13.05
C ASP A 39 -21.42 -21.21 13.00
N ASP A 40 -22.14 -21.58 14.07
CA ASP A 40 -23.56 -21.33 14.18
C ASP A 40 -23.86 -19.82 14.09
N PHE A 41 -23.03 -18.98 14.73
CA PHE A 41 -23.17 -17.53 14.75
C PHE A 41 -23.07 -16.91 13.34
N VAL A 42 -22.13 -17.36 12.51
CA VAL A 42 -21.93 -16.80 11.16
C VAL A 42 -22.69 -17.55 10.06
N ARG A 43 -23.34 -18.69 10.36
CA ARG A 43 -23.98 -19.56 9.35
C ARG A 43 -25.01 -18.84 8.51
N GLN A 44 -25.91 -18.13 9.16
CA GLN A 44 -26.99 -17.43 8.47
C GLN A 44 -26.47 -16.29 7.61
N GLU A 45 -25.50 -15.51 8.12
CA GLU A 45 -24.89 -14.41 7.38
C GLU A 45 -24.08 -14.89 6.17
N MET A 46 -23.33 -15.99 6.31
CA MET A 46 -22.57 -16.58 5.20
C MET A 46 -23.49 -17.11 4.10
N LEU A 47 -24.57 -17.81 4.49
CA LEU A 47 -25.53 -18.34 3.53
C LEU A 47 -26.31 -17.22 2.84
N SER A 48 -26.72 -16.17 3.57
CA SER A 48 -27.54 -15.10 3.01
C SER A 48 -26.76 -14.11 2.15
N ASN A 49 -25.51 -13.79 2.50
CA ASN A 49 -24.73 -12.77 1.78
C ASN A 49 -23.79 -13.35 0.72
N TYR A 50 -23.38 -14.60 0.88
CA TYR A 50 -22.39 -15.24 0.00
C TYR A 50 -22.87 -16.56 -0.61
N GLU A 51 -24.07 -17.04 -0.28
CA GLU A 51 -24.61 -18.32 -0.75
C GLU A 51 -23.69 -19.52 -0.46
N LEU A 52 -22.87 -19.40 0.59
CA LEU A 52 -21.86 -20.40 0.95
C LEU A 52 -22.28 -21.20 2.19
N ALA A 53 -22.24 -22.53 2.07
CA ALA A 53 -22.36 -23.43 3.20
C ALA A 53 -21.06 -23.39 4.01
N ILE A 54 -21.18 -23.02 5.29
CA ILE A 54 -20.05 -22.86 6.19
C ILE A 54 -19.13 -24.10 6.20
N GLY A 55 -19.69 -25.31 6.21
CA GLY A 55 -18.93 -26.56 6.27
C GLY A 55 -18.01 -26.83 5.08
N GLU A 56 -18.19 -26.14 3.96
CA GLU A 56 -17.45 -26.38 2.72
C GLU A 56 -16.23 -25.47 2.56
N VAL A 57 -16.08 -24.45 3.43
CA VAL A 57 -15.05 -23.41 3.30
C VAL A 57 -14.20 -23.29 4.57
N PRO A 58 -12.85 -23.28 4.46
CA PRO A 58 -11.98 -22.96 5.59
C PRO A 58 -12.23 -21.52 6.03
N ARG A 59 -12.40 -21.32 7.33
CA ARG A 59 -12.85 -20.05 7.90
C ARG A 59 -12.16 -19.76 9.21
N PHE A 60 -12.04 -18.47 9.49
CA PHE A 60 -11.63 -17.95 10.79
C PHE A 60 -12.73 -17.01 11.26
N VAL A 61 -13.17 -17.17 12.50
CA VAL A 61 -14.31 -16.43 13.02
C VAL A 61 -13.91 -15.69 14.29
N ILE A 62 -14.09 -14.37 14.27
CA ILE A 62 -13.81 -13.51 15.41
C ILE A 62 -15.15 -13.18 16.08
N VAL A 63 -15.42 -13.84 17.21
CA VAL A 63 -16.59 -13.60 18.06
C VAL A 63 -16.12 -13.19 19.45
N SER A 64 -16.76 -12.18 20.04
CA SER A 64 -16.33 -11.62 21.33
C SER A 64 -16.89 -12.34 22.54
N TYR A 65 -18.11 -12.86 22.43
CA TYR A 65 -18.84 -13.50 23.53
C TYR A 65 -19.38 -14.85 23.11
N ASN A 66 -19.40 -15.78 24.05
CA ASN A 66 -20.12 -17.04 23.94
C ASN A 66 -21.63 -16.83 24.21
N ALA A 67 -22.44 -17.86 23.96
CA ALA A 67 -23.89 -17.85 24.24
C ALA A 67 -24.22 -17.56 25.72
N ASP A 68 -23.31 -17.91 26.63
CA ASP A 68 -23.43 -17.71 28.08
C ASP A 68 -22.99 -16.31 28.54
N GLY A 69 -22.62 -15.42 27.63
CA GLY A 69 -22.13 -14.08 27.94
C GLY A 69 -20.69 -14.04 28.45
N THR A 70 -19.96 -15.16 28.42
CA THR A 70 -18.53 -15.17 28.77
C THR A 70 -17.67 -14.61 27.64
N LEU A 71 -16.64 -13.84 28.00
CA LEU A 71 -15.73 -13.24 27.04
C LEU A 71 -14.79 -14.29 26.45
N ARG A 72 -14.68 -14.32 25.12
CA ARG A 72 -13.75 -15.21 24.41
C ARG A 72 -12.34 -14.61 24.41
N TRP A 73 -11.61 -14.85 25.50
CA TRP A 73 -10.28 -14.30 25.74
C TRP A 73 -9.27 -14.49 24.59
N LYS A 74 -9.32 -15.61 23.85
CA LYS A 74 -8.45 -15.85 22.70
C LYS A 74 -8.68 -14.82 21.59
N ASN A 75 -9.93 -14.59 21.21
CA ASN A 75 -10.32 -13.60 20.19
C ASN A 75 -10.01 -12.18 20.66
N MET A 76 -10.21 -11.89 21.95
CA MET A 76 -9.86 -10.58 22.53
C MET A 76 -8.36 -10.32 22.54
N LEU A 77 -7.56 -11.34 22.87
CA LEU A 77 -6.11 -11.23 22.84
C LEU A 77 -5.59 -11.01 21.42
N PHE A 78 -6.18 -11.68 20.43
CA PHE A 78 -5.87 -11.45 19.01
C PHE A 78 -6.18 -9.99 18.59
N LEU A 79 -7.37 -9.48 18.94
CA LEU A 79 -7.74 -8.10 18.61
C LEU A 79 -6.85 -7.07 19.32
N ALA A 80 -6.57 -7.28 20.62
CA ALA A 80 -5.66 -6.43 21.38
C ALA A 80 -4.24 -6.43 20.81
N GLN A 81 -3.72 -7.61 20.44
CA GLN A 81 -2.44 -7.73 19.74
C GLN A 81 -2.48 -6.96 18.42
N GLY A 82 -3.54 -7.12 17.61
CA GLY A 82 -3.68 -6.42 16.33
C GLY A 82 -3.62 -4.91 16.50
N VAL A 83 -4.36 -4.35 17.47
CA VAL A 83 -4.33 -2.92 17.78
C VAL A 83 -2.93 -2.48 18.23
N ALA A 84 -2.28 -3.24 19.12
CA ALA A 84 -0.95 -2.91 19.62
C ALA A 84 0.10 -2.92 18.49
N VAL A 85 0.08 -3.95 17.63
CA VAL A 85 1.01 -4.08 16.50
C VAL A 85 0.81 -2.96 15.49
N ILE A 86 -0.44 -2.69 15.08
CA ILE A 86 -0.74 -1.60 14.15
C ILE A 86 -0.32 -0.25 14.76
N GLY A 87 -0.68 0.01 16.02
CA GLY A 87 -0.31 1.23 16.74
C GLY A 87 1.21 1.44 16.78
N LEU A 88 1.96 0.39 17.11
CA LEU A 88 3.43 0.43 17.11
C LEU A 88 3.99 0.81 15.73
N HIS A 89 3.48 0.21 14.65
CA HIS A 89 3.95 0.51 13.29
C HIS A 89 3.66 1.97 12.90
N TYR A 90 2.49 2.51 13.24
CA TYR A 90 2.18 3.92 13.00
C TYR A 90 3.08 4.86 13.80
N LEU A 91 3.41 4.54 15.05
CA LEU A 91 4.37 5.32 15.84
C LEU A 91 5.74 5.35 15.18
N VAL A 92 6.20 4.21 14.66
CA VAL A 92 7.45 4.10 13.91
C VAL A 92 7.41 4.95 12.64
N ILE A 93 6.32 4.87 11.86
CA ILE A 93 6.13 5.68 10.64
C ILE A 93 6.18 7.17 10.98
N ILE A 94 5.47 7.61 12.01
CA ILE A 94 5.44 9.02 12.44
C ILE A 94 6.84 9.45 12.89
N TYR A 95 7.52 8.64 13.71
CA TYR A 95 8.86 8.93 14.19
C TYR A 95 9.85 9.12 13.03
N PHE A 96 9.91 8.17 12.10
CA PHE A 96 10.79 8.27 10.94
C PHE A 96 10.38 9.40 9.98
N GLY A 97 9.08 9.65 9.83
CA GLY A 97 8.57 10.76 9.03
C GLY A 97 8.99 12.13 9.56
N LEU A 98 8.90 12.33 10.88
CA LEU A 98 9.38 13.54 11.55
C LEU A 98 10.91 13.65 11.45
N GLN A 99 11.62 12.57 11.72
CA GLN A 99 13.08 12.53 11.64
C GLN A 99 13.58 12.86 10.23
N MET A 100 12.89 12.38 9.20
CA MET A 100 13.16 12.71 7.80
C MET A 100 12.88 14.19 7.52
N HIS A 101 11.75 14.73 8.00
CA HIS A 101 11.41 16.15 7.82
C HIS A 101 12.50 17.10 8.36
N PHE A 102 13.02 16.82 9.56
CA PHE A 102 14.07 17.64 10.18
C PHE A 102 15.43 17.47 9.48
N HIS A 103 15.85 16.24 9.22
CA HIS A 103 17.13 15.99 8.53
C HIS A 103 17.15 16.55 7.11
N MET A 104 16.01 16.49 6.41
CA MET A 104 15.88 17.03 5.08
C MET A 104 16.09 18.55 5.06
N LYS A 105 15.67 19.29 6.09
CA LYS A 105 15.93 20.75 6.20
C LYS A 105 17.40 21.09 6.46
N LEU A 106 18.12 20.21 7.16
CA LEU A 106 19.53 20.43 7.52
C LEU A 106 20.47 19.98 6.40
N LYS A 107 20.35 18.73 5.95
CA LYS A 107 21.28 18.12 4.99
C LYS A 107 21.10 18.62 3.56
N LEU A 108 19.88 18.99 3.16
CA LEU A 108 19.66 19.42 1.79
C LEU A 108 20.30 20.76 1.45
N LYS A 109 20.61 21.61 2.45
CA LYS A 109 21.23 22.93 2.22
C LYS A 109 22.54 22.86 1.45
N ASP A 110 23.26 21.75 1.58
CA ASP A 110 24.55 21.52 0.94
C ASP A 110 24.42 20.95 -0.49
N TYR A 111 23.21 20.64 -0.94
CA TYR A 111 22.94 20.07 -2.27
C TYR A 111 22.28 21.08 -3.21
N SER A 112 22.35 20.79 -4.52
CA SER A 112 21.74 21.60 -5.58
C SER A 112 20.23 21.76 -5.41
N ALA A 113 19.71 22.95 -5.75
CA ALA A 113 18.27 23.27 -5.65
C ALA A 113 17.37 22.23 -6.35
N THR A 114 17.83 21.66 -7.48
CA THR A 114 17.13 20.59 -8.21
C THR A 114 17.01 19.33 -7.36
N TYR A 115 18.10 18.87 -6.76
CA TYR A 115 18.10 17.69 -5.89
C TYR A 115 17.24 17.91 -4.64
N GLN A 116 17.30 19.11 -4.05
CA GLN A 116 16.46 19.44 -2.91
C GLN A 116 14.96 19.38 -3.24
N ARG A 117 14.59 19.91 -4.41
CA ARG A 117 13.19 19.90 -4.88
C ARG A 117 12.70 18.46 -5.06
N LEU A 118 13.49 17.62 -5.72
CA LEU A 118 13.14 16.22 -5.99
C LEU A 118 12.95 15.42 -4.68
N GLN A 119 13.89 15.53 -3.74
CA GLN A 119 13.80 14.84 -2.45
C GLN A 119 12.57 15.28 -1.64
N LYS A 120 12.23 16.58 -1.64
CA LYS A 120 11.00 17.08 -1.02
C LYS A 120 9.74 16.52 -1.69
N GLN A 121 9.75 16.35 -3.00
CA GLN A 121 8.63 15.76 -3.72
C GLN A 121 8.47 14.26 -3.41
N PHE A 122 9.56 13.50 -3.35
CA PHE A 122 9.52 12.10 -2.92
C PHE A 122 9.00 11.95 -1.50
N PHE A 123 9.48 12.79 -0.56
CA PHE A 123 8.96 12.77 0.80
C PHE A 123 7.46 13.09 0.84
N ARG A 124 7.01 14.11 0.10
CA ARG A 124 5.59 14.45 0.01
C ARG A 124 4.78 13.29 -0.58
N ALA A 125 5.28 12.66 -1.64
CA ALA A 125 4.63 11.51 -2.25
C ALA A 125 4.50 10.36 -1.24
N LEU A 126 5.58 10.03 -0.53
CA LEU A 126 5.59 8.98 0.49
C LEU A 126 4.59 9.24 1.62
N VAL A 127 4.47 10.49 2.09
CA VAL A 127 3.47 10.86 3.10
C VAL A 127 2.05 10.66 2.57
N VAL A 128 1.76 11.13 1.35
CA VAL A 128 0.44 10.97 0.73
C VAL A 128 0.11 9.49 0.50
N GLN A 129 1.07 8.71 -0.01
CA GLN A 129 0.95 7.26 -0.22
C GLN A 129 0.73 6.50 1.08
N THR A 130 1.28 6.97 2.19
CA THR A 130 1.04 6.33 3.50
C THR A 130 -0.34 6.72 4.05
N MET A 131 -0.75 7.97 3.87
CA MET A 131 -2.05 8.46 4.36
C MET A 131 -3.24 7.89 3.58
N ALA A 132 -3.13 7.76 2.26
CA ALA A 132 -4.21 7.26 1.41
C ALA A 132 -4.78 5.89 1.83
N PRO A 133 -3.99 4.81 1.96
CA PRO A 133 -4.46 3.51 2.42
C PRO A 133 -4.86 3.53 3.89
N THR A 134 -4.26 4.39 4.71
CA THR A 134 -4.67 4.55 6.11
C THR A 134 -6.13 5.00 6.20
N LEU A 135 -6.49 6.02 5.42
CA LEU A 135 -7.83 6.58 5.40
C LEU A 135 -8.83 5.68 4.66
N MET A 136 -8.42 5.07 3.55
CA MET A 136 -9.31 4.24 2.72
C MET A 136 -9.48 2.80 3.21
N PHE A 137 -8.48 2.21 3.87
CA PHE A 137 -8.49 0.78 4.26
C PHE A 137 -8.39 0.58 5.76
N VAL A 138 -7.42 1.20 6.42
CA VAL A 138 -7.14 0.89 7.82
C VAL A 138 -8.26 1.38 8.73
N ILE A 139 -8.84 2.56 8.47
CA ILE A 139 -9.98 3.05 9.24
C ILE A 139 -11.23 2.16 9.03
N PRO A 140 -11.71 1.89 7.80
CA PRO A 140 -12.87 1.02 7.60
C PRO A 140 -12.65 -0.41 8.11
N ALA A 141 -11.48 -1.00 7.85
CA ALA A 141 -11.15 -2.32 8.37
C ALA A 141 -11.11 -2.31 9.90
N GLY A 142 -10.54 -1.27 10.51
CA GLY A 142 -10.54 -1.09 11.97
C GLY A 142 -11.95 -1.07 12.56
N ILE A 143 -12.91 -0.40 11.92
CA ILE A 143 -14.31 -0.40 12.35
C ILE A 143 -14.91 -1.81 12.28
N VAL A 144 -14.66 -2.54 11.19
CA VAL A 144 -15.14 -3.93 11.03
C VAL A 144 -14.54 -4.86 12.08
N PHE A 145 -13.22 -4.79 12.31
CA PHE A 145 -12.54 -5.62 13.31
C PHE A 145 -12.89 -5.24 14.76
N MET A 146 -13.23 -3.98 15.01
CA MET A 146 -13.73 -3.51 16.31
C MET A 146 -15.23 -3.80 16.49
N GLY A 147 -15.97 -4.05 15.41
CA GLY A 147 -17.40 -4.34 15.43
C GLY A 147 -17.79 -5.46 16.41
N PRO A 148 -17.09 -6.61 16.44
CA PRO A 148 -17.29 -7.63 17.45
C PRO A 148 -17.16 -7.12 18.90
N LEU A 149 -16.28 -6.15 19.19
CA LEU A 149 -16.15 -5.58 20.55
C LEU A 149 -17.27 -4.58 20.86
N ILE A 150 -17.65 -3.77 19.88
CA ILE A 150 -18.62 -2.66 20.04
C ILE A 150 -20.06 -3.19 20.08
N SER A 151 -20.36 -4.20 19.26
CA SER A 151 -21.70 -4.78 19.11
C SER A 151 -22.37 -5.18 20.42
N PRO A 152 -21.71 -5.91 21.35
CA PRO A 152 -22.29 -6.27 22.64
C PRO A 152 -22.36 -5.11 23.65
N ILE A 153 -21.51 -4.09 23.52
CA ILE A 153 -21.51 -2.92 24.43
C ILE A 153 -22.62 -1.93 24.05
N PHE A 154 -22.87 -1.75 22.75
CA PHE A 154 -23.81 -0.76 22.22
C PHE A 154 -25.09 -1.37 21.61
N GLY A 155 -25.18 -2.70 21.52
CA GLY A 155 -26.31 -3.41 20.90
C GLY A 155 -26.40 -3.25 19.38
N ILE A 156 -25.32 -2.81 18.71
CA ILE A 156 -25.30 -2.53 17.26
C ILE A 156 -24.72 -3.75 16.53
N SER A 157 -25.51 -4.46 15.73
CA SER A 157 -24.99 -5.50 14.83
C SER A 157 -24.31 -4.85 13.62
N ILE A 158 -22.98 -4.92 13.57
CA ILE A 158 -22.20 -4.47 12.41
C ILE A 158 -21.96 -5.70 11.51
N SER A 159 -22.86 -5.91 10.55
CA SER A 159 -22.67 -6.87 9.45
C SER A 159 -22.23 -6.12 8.20
N LEU A 160 -20.92 -5.90 8.08
CA LEU A 160 -20.32 -5.31 6.88
C LEU A 160 -19.74 -6.42 6.02
N GLN A 161 -20.21 -6.53 4.79
CA GLN A 161 -19.64 -7.46 3.81
C GLN A 161 -18.17 -7.07 3.60
N THR A 162 -17.23 -7.95 3.92
CA THR A 162 -15.79 -7.65 3.86
C THR A 162 -15.20 -7.88 2.48
N GLY A 163 -15.94 -8.49 1.55
CA GLY A 163 -15.46 -8.84 0.21
C GLY A 163 -14.90 -7.65 -0.59
N TRP A 164 -15.48 -6.45 -0.45
CA TRP A 164 -14.98 -5.26 -1.16
C TRP A 164 -13.60 -4.80 -0.66
N LEU A 165 -13.25 -5.05 0.61
CA LEU A 165 -11.93 -4.71 1.16
C LEU A 165 -10.84 -5.51 0.44
N CYS A 166 -11.06 -6.81 0.21
CA CYS A 166 -10.12 -7.68 -0.50
C CYS A 166 -9.86 -7.20 -1.93
N SER A 167 -10.93 -6.83 -2.65
CA SER A 167 -10.82 -6.28 -4.00
C SER A 167 -10.01 -4.98 -4.01
N MET A 168 -10.28 -4.06 -3.08
CA MET A 168 -9.57 -2.78 -3.02
C MET A 168 -8.10 -2.93 -2.63
N ILE A 169 -7.77 -3.83 -1.69
CA ILE A 169 -6.38 -4.15 -1.32
C ILE A 169 -5.59 -4.65 -2.54
N SER A 170 -6.23 -5.44 -3.40
CA SER A 170 -5.58 -6.01 -4.59
C SER A 170 -5.23 -4.96 -5.65
N VAL A 171 -6.04 -3.91 -5.78
CA VAL A 171 -5.83 -2.84 -6.78
C VAL A 171 -5.01 -1.68 -6.22
N TYR A 172 -4.80 -1.61 -4.90
CA TYR A 172 -4.03 -0.53 -4.27
C TYR A 172 -2.59 -0.37 -4.79
N PRO A 173 -1.75 -1.41 -5.00
CA PRO A 173 -0.37 -1.22 -5.42
C PRO A 173 -0.22 -0.49 -6.79
N PRO A 174 -1.02 -0.82 -7.81
CA PRO A 174 -1.11 0.00 -9.03
C PRO A 174 -1.52 1.46 -8.76
N PHE A 175 -2.57 1.70 -7.96
CA PHE A 175 -3.03 3.05 -7.63
C PHE A 175 -1.97 3.87 -6.90
N ASP A 176 -1.25 3.25 -5.97
CA ASP A 176 -0.17 3.86 -5.22
C ASP A 176 0.96 4.33 -6.15
N SER A 177 1.35 3.47 -7.09
CA SER A 177 2.37 3.78 -8.10
C SER A 177 1.95 4.93 -9.01
N ILE A 178 0.69 4.94 -9.46
CA ILE A 178 0.13 6.02 -10.29
C ILE A 178 0.11 7.33 -9.50
N ALA A 179 -0.34 7.30 -8.25
CA ALA A 179 -0.38 8.48 -7.40
C ALA A 179 1.01 9.09 -7.21
N PHE A 180 2.03 8.25 -6.96
CA PHE A 180 3.43 8.68 -6.86
C PHE A 180 3.90 9.40 -8.13
N MET A 181 3.71 8.78 -9.30
CA MET A 181 4.13 9.34 -10.58
C MET A 181 3.43 10.68 -10.89
N MET A 182 2.19 10.85 -10.41
CA MET A 182 1.43 12.08 -10.58
C MET A 182 1.84 13.20 -9.61
N ILE A 183 2.35 12.86 -8.42
CA ILE A 183 2.82 13.84 -7.42
C ILE A 183 4.20 14.37 -7.78
N VAL A 184 5.10 13.52 -8.28
CA VAL A 184 6.46 13.91 -8.63
C VAL A 184 6.48 14.59 -10.00
N THR A 185 6.90 15.85 -10.03
CA THR A 185 6.74 16.72 -11.20
C THR A 185 7.59 16.25 -12.38
N GLU A 186 8.78 15.73 -12.11
CA GLU A 186 9.69 15.18 -13.10
C GLU A 186 9.06 13.97 -13.82
N TYR A 187 8.46 13.03 -13.09
CA TYR A 187 7.75 11.89 -13.69
C TYR A 187 6.53 12.34 -14.48
N LYS A 188 5.74 13.25 -13.93
CA LYS A 188 4.56 13.81 -14.62
C LYS A 188 4.93 14.47 -15.95
N LYS A 189 6.07 15.17 -16.01
CA LYS A 189 6.55 15.79 -17.26
C LYS A 189 6.88 14.74 -18.31
N ILE A 190 7.65 13.72 -17.94
CA ILE A 190 8.01 12.61 -18.83
C ILE A 190 6.76 11.88 -19.34
N ILE A 191 5.79 11.60 -18.47
CA ILE A 191 4.54 10.95 -18.85
C ILE A 191 3.77 11.79 -19.87
N LYS A 192 3.68 13.11 -19.67
CA LYS A 192 3.02 14.01 -20.64
C LYS A 192 3.74 14.02 -21.99
N GLU A 193 5.07 14.07 -21.99
CA GLU A 193 5.87 14.05 -23.22
C GLU A 193 5.70 12.72 -23.97
N HIS A 194 5.70 11.59 -23.25
CA HIS A 194 5.51 10.28 -23.85
C HIS A 194 4.09 10.08 -24.39
N ILE A 195 3.08 10.55 -23.65
CA ILE A 195 1.68 10.55 -24.12
C ILE A 195 1.54 11.45 -25.36
N ALA A 196 2.14 12.65 -25.36
CA ALA A 196 2.10 13.54 -26.52
C ALA A 196 2.79 12.93 -27.75
N TYR A 197 3.90 12.20 -27.57
CA TYR A 197 4.56 11.45 -28.64
C TYR A 197 3.69 10.31 -29.18
N LEU A 198 2.94 9.61 -28.32
CA LEU A 198 2.01 8.56 -28.74
C LEU A 198 0.84 9.10 -29.57
N PHE A 199 0.31 10.29 -29.23
CA PHE A 199 -0.82 10.90 -29.94
C PHE A 199 -0.42 11.77 -31.13
N THR A 200 0.82 12.27 -31.15
CA THR A 200 1.40 13.07 -32.22
C THR A 200 2.84 12.59 -32.45
N PRO A 201 3.03 11.47 -33.15
CA PRO A 201 4.36 11.07 -33.57
C PRO A 201 4.91 12.20 -34.46
N PRO A 202 6.16 12.65 -34.25
CA PRO A 202 6.75 13.68 -35.09
C PRO A 202 6.69 13.18 -36.54
N GLU A 203 6.18 14.01 -37.46
CA GLU A 203 6.39 13.77 -38.89
C GLU A 203 7.87 13.50 -39.07
N THR A 204 8.19 12.33 -39.63
CA THR A 204 9.53 12.04 -40.13
C THR A 204 9.94 13.21 -41.00
N VAL A 205 10.84 14.05 -40.50
CA VAL A 205 11.54 15.06 -41.30
C VAL A 205 12.44 14.29 -42.25
N GLY A 206 11.84 13.80 -43.33
CA GLY A 206 12.51 13.22 -44.47
C GLY A 206 13.08 14.34 -45.32
N THR A 207 14.39 14.25 -45.57
CA THR A 207 15.10 14.82 -46.72
C THR A 207 15.15 16.35 -46.84
N VAL A 208 16.00 16.99 -46.04
CA VAL A 208 16.75 18.19 -46.49
C VAL A 208 18.21 18.03 -46.13
N SER A 209 18.95 17.14 -46.82
CA SER A 209 20.41 17.23 -46.89
C SER A 209 20.99 16.33 -47.98
N GLU A 210 20.60 16.54 -49.24
CA GLU A 210 21.36 15.98 -50.37
C GLU A 210 21.11 16.77 -51.67
N MET A 211 21.36 18.09 -51.65
CA MET A 211 21.37 18.89 -52.90
C MET A 211 22.47 19.96 -52.94
N THR A 212 23.45 19.93 -52.03
CA THR A 212 24.51 20.94 -51.97
C THR A 212 25.85 20.49 -52.57
N ASP A 213 25.97 19.30 -53.16
CA ASP A 213 27.28 18.79 -53.66
C ASP A 213 27.38 18.56 -55.19
N ALA A 214 26.30 18.80 -55.95
CA ALA A 214 26.31 18.50 -57.40
C ALA A 214 26.72 19.69 -58.32
N ARG A 215 27.28 20.80 -57.79
CA ARG A 215 27.62 22.00 -58.59
C ARG A 215 29.12 22.32 -58.72
N GLY A 216 30.01 21.37 -58.38
CA GLY A 216 31.46 21.58 -58.36
C GLY A 216 32.31 20.87 -59.43
N ALA A 217 31.72 20.11 -60.37
CA ALA A 217 32.51 19.34 -61.34
C ALA A 217 32.69 20.09 -62.68
N LYS A 218 33.87 20.69 -62.87
CA LYS A 218 34.33 21.26 -64.15
C LYS A 218 34.85 20.11 -65.03
N PRO A 219 34.41 19.95 -66.29
CA PRO A 219 34.93 18.87 -67.15
C PRO A 219 36.32 19.25 -67.68
N ILE A 220 37.23 18.28 -67.59
CA ILE A 220 38.56 18.29 -68.23
C ILE A 220 38.33 18.12 -69.74
N ARG A 221 38.90 19.01 -70.56
CA ARG A 221 38.96 18.86 -72.02
C ARG A 221 40.42 18.81 -72.45
N ASN A 222 40.71 17.80 -73.28
CA ASN A 222 41.98 17.39 -73.88
C ASN A 222 42.91 18.51 -74.34
#